data_AF-A0A0P6YAL4-F1
#
_entry.id   AF-A0A0P6YAL4-F1
#
_cell.length_a   1.000
_cell.length_b   1.000
_cell.length_c   1.000
_cell.angle_alpha   90.00
_cell.angle_beta   90.00
_cell.angle_gamma   90.00
#
_symmetry.space_group_name_H-M   'P 1'
#
loop_
_entity.id
_entity.type
_entity.pdbx_description
1 polymer ?
#
loop_
_entity_poly.entity_id
_entity_poly.type
_entity_poly.pdbx_seq_one_letter_code
_entity_poly.pdbx_strand_id
1 'polypeptide(L)'
;MAVILDGIAISLASHSDWDNNQLTIEEFFLDDSGELSEKHHDVLHHSNPKHIQQNKPLIEEINKRSVRDGRDAYERRSELFPDLEWTETALDALKQLEANDQHWTHIKRHLFQFQAYAASWQTGAFNKNALNLVCSPESEATINLYAKERTYKCADDEYRLFTWHSKLYDAIRIHFFPDGARHKIIIGYIGKHLPTAT
;
A
#
# COMPACT_ATOMS: atom_id res chain seq x y z
N MET A 1 -18.49 24.33 14.87
CA MET A 1 -18.27 24.53 13.43
C MET A 1 -17.45 23.35 12.94
N ALA A 2 -17.98 22.57 12.01
CA ALA A 2 -17.29 21.43 11.40
C ALA A 2 -17.06 21.74 9.93
N VAL A 3 -15.88 21.38 9.42
CA VAL A 3 -15.53 21.50 8.00
C VAL A 3 -15.35 20.08 7.46
N ILE A 4 -15.95 19.79 6.30
CA ILE A 4 -15.74 18.52 5.59
C ILE A 4 -14.49 18.71 4.73
N LEU A 5 -13.41 18.04 5.10
CA LEU A 5 -12.22 17.88 4.27
C LEU A 5 -12.27 16.43 3.77
N ASP A 6 -12.55 16.23 2.48
CA ASP A 6 -12.60 14.95 1.75
C ASP A 6 -12.35 13.70 2.62
N GLY A 7 -13.37 13.34 3.42
CA GLY A 7 -13.44 12.09 4.17
C GLY A 7 -13.51 12.16 5.70
N ILE A 8 -13.22 13.30 6.37
CA ILE A 8 -13.30 13.38 7.85
C ILE A 8 -13.81 14.75 8.32
N ALA A 9 -14.87 14.75 9.14
CA ALA A 9 -15.34 15.92 9.86
C ALA A 9 -14.50 16.18 11.12
N ILE A 10 -14.17 17.44 11.37
CA ILE A 10 -13.42 17.85 12.56
C ILE A 10 -14.20 18.93 13.31
N SER A 11 -14.31 18.80 14.62
CA SER A 11 -14.92 19.82 15.49
C SER A 11 -14.09 20.07 16.74
N LEU A 12 -14.38 21.18 17.42
CA LEU A 12 -13.90 21.39 18.78
C LEU A 12 -14.75 20.56 19.74
N ALA A 13 -14.13 20.02 20.80
CA ALA A 13 -14.83 19.35 21.90
C ALA A 13 -15.59 20.36 22.80
N SER A 14 -16.45 21.18 22.19
CA SER A 14 -17.19 22.25 22.88
C SER A 14 -18.53 21.80 23.45
N HIS A 15 -19.00 20.60 23.08
CA HIS A 15 -20.26 20.01 23.54
C HIS A 15 -20.18 18.47 23.50
N SER A 16 -20.97 17.79 24.33
CA SER A 16 -20.98 16.32 24.41
C SER A 16 -21.43 15.65 23.11
N ASP A 17 -22.25 16.31 22.32
CA ASP A 17 -22.73 15.78 21.03
C ASP A 17 -21.58 15.59 20.03
N TRP A 18 -20.47 16.30 20.24
CA TRP A 18 -19.25 16.14 19.44
C TRP A 18 -18.36 14.99 19.93
N ASP A 19 -18.62 14.38 21.09
CA ASP A 19 -17.89 13.20 21.60
C ASP A 19 -18.41 11.90 20.95
N ASN A 20 -18.49 11.93 19.62
CA ASN A 20 -18.86 10.80 18.78
C ASN A 20 -17.84 10.68 17.64
N ASN A 21 -17.40 9.45 17.33
CA ASN A 21 -16.41 9.20 16.28
C ASN A 21 -17.03 9.16 14.86
N GLN A 22 -18.34 9.32 14.75
CA GLN A 22 -19.11 9.40 13.52
C GLN A 22 -20.19 10.49 13.64
N LEU A 23 -20.51 11.16 12.54
CA LEU A 23 -21.62 12.11 12.45
C LEU A 23 -22.45 11.81 11.21
N THR A 24 -23.76 12.02 11.31
CA THR A 24 -24.65 12.07 10.15
C THR A 24 -24.78 13.52 9.72
N ILE A 25 -24.49 13.80 8.45
CA ILE A 25 -24.61 15.11 7.81
C ILE A 25 -25.81 15.07 6.89
N GLU A 26 -26.66 16.08 7.02
CA GLU A 26 -27.80 16.33 6.13
C GLU A 26 -27.36 17.29 5.01
N GLU A 27 -27.44 16.83 3.78
CA GLU A 27 -27.16 17.62 2.57
C GLU A 27 -28.48 17.95 1.88
N PHE A 28 -28.77 19.24 1.77
CA PHE A 28 -29.91 19.77 1.01
C PHE A 28 -29.42 20.35 -0.31
N PHE A 29 -29.96 19.89 -1.43
CA PHE A 29 -29.56 20.34 -2.77
C PHE A 29 -30.78 20.42 -3.70
N LEU A 30 -30.70 21.27 -4.72
CA LEU A 30 -31.67 21.25 -5.80
C LEU A 30 -31.26 20.20 -6.82
N ASP A 31 -32.17 19.30 -7.19
CA ASP A 31 -31.91 18.32 -8.23
C ASP A 31 -32.04 18.91 -9.65
N ASP A 32 -31.85 18.07 -10.68
CA ASP A 32 -31.92 18.48 -12.08
C ASP A 32 -33.32 18.99 -12.50
N SER A 33 -34.35 18.73 -11.69
CA SER A 33 -35.71 19.23 -11.88
C SER A 33 -35.98 20.55 -11.13
N GLY A 34 -35.04 20.99 -10.29
CA GLY A 34 -35.17 22.17 -9.45
C GLY A 34 -35.95 21.91 -8.15
N GLU A 35 -36.20 20.66 -7.79
CA GLU A 35 -36.84 20.28 -6.53
C GLU A 35 -35.80 20.14 -5.41
N LEU A 36 -36.17 20.54 -4.19
CA LEU A 36 -35.32 20.39 -3.02
C LEU A 36 -35.25 18.91 -2.62
N SER A 37 -34.06 18.35 -2.75
CA SER A 37 -33.71 16.99 -2.35
C SER A 37 -32.84 16.99 -1.09
N GLU A 38 -32.93 15.91 -0.33
CA GLU A 38 -32.19 15.69 0.91
C GLU A 38 -31.39 14.37 0.83
N LYS A 39 -30.16 14.38 1.35
CA LYS A 39 -29.32 13.19 1.51
C LYS A 39 -28.68 13.16 2.89
N HIS A 40 -28.60 11.97 3.45
CA HIS A 40 -27.86 11.72 4.69
C HIS A 40 -26.53 11.05 4.39
N HIS A 41 -25.46 11.60 4.96
CA HIS A 41 -24.11 11.09 4.83
C HIS A 41 -23.53 10.79 6.19
N ASP A 42 -23.17 9.54 6.43
CA ASP A 42 -22.40 9.19 7.62
C ASP A 42 -20.92 9.43 7.35
N VAL A 43 -20.32 10.35 8.11
CA VAL A 43 -18.91 10.71 7.99
C VAL A 43 -18.14 10.37 9.25
N LEU A 44 -16.86 10.00 9.08
CA LEU A 44 -15.93 9.92 10.20
C LEU A 44 -15.81 11.28 10.87
N HIS A 45 -15.76 11.31 12.20
CA HIS A 45 -15.68 12.54 12.95
C HIS A 45 -14.63 12.48 14.06
N HIS A 46 -13.81 13.51 14.16
CA HIS A 46 -12.82 13.67 15.21
C HIS A 46 -13.02 14.99 15.96
N SER A 47 -13.34 14.91 17.25
CA SER A 47 -13.31 16.05 18.18
C SER A 47 -12.21 15.94 19.24
N ASN A 48 -11.65 14.73 19.40
CA ASN A 48 -10.57 14.45 20.33
C ASN A 48 -9.67 13.29 19.82
N PRO A 49 -8.46 13.11 20.39
CA PRO A 49 -7.50 12.10 19.93
C PRO A 49 -7.96 10.64 20.02
N LYS A 50 -8.94 10.30 20.88
CA LYS A 50 -9.44 8.93 20.98
C LYS A 50 -10.19 8.51 19.72
N HIS A 51 -10.91 9.44 19.08
CA HIS A 51 -11.63 9.12 17.85
C HIS A 51 -10.68 8.75 16.71
N ILE A 52 -9.48 9.35 16.65
CA ILE A 52 -8.45 8.97 15.68
C ILE A 52 -8.05 7.51 15.87
N GLN A 53 -7.88 7.06 17.12
CA GLN A 53 -7.54 5.67 17.41
C GLN A 53 -8.69 4.72 17.04
N GLN A 54 -9.94 5.10 17.33
CA GLN A 54 -11.13 4.32 16.98
C GLN A 54 -11.31 4.21 15.46
N ASN A 55 -11.04 5.28 14.72
CA ASN A 55 -11.23 5.35 13.28
C ASN A 55 -10.00 4.94 12.46
N LYS A 56 -8.87 4.64 13.12
CA LYS A 56 -7.60 4.27 12.48
C LYS A 56 -7.76 3.23 11.35
N PRO A 57 -8.55 2.14 11.50
CA PRO A 57 -8.74 1.18 10.42
C PRO A 57 -9.37 1.80 9.16
N LEU A 58 -10.38 2.67 9.30
CA LEU A 58 -11.00 3.34 8.14
C LEU A 58 -10.06 4.38 7.52
N ILE A 59 -9.29 5.11 8.33
CA ILE A 59 -8.29 6.08 7.84
C ILE A 59 -7.24 5.35 6.99
N GLU A 60 -6.75 4.20 7.45
CA GLU A 60 -5.81 3.38 6.69
C GLU A 60 -6.42 2.89 5.36
N GLU A 61 -7.71 2.51 5.34
CA GLU A 61 -8.41 2.14 4.11
C GLU A 61 -8.61 3.32 3.15
N ILE A 62 -8.95 4.51 3.67
CA ILE A 62 -9.04 5.74 2.87
C ILE A 62 -7.67 6.06 2.26
N ASN A 63 -6.60 5.99 3.05
CA ASN A 63 -5.24 6.22 2.58
C ASN A 63 -4.86 5.24 1.46
N LYS A 64 -5.14 3.94 1.62
CA LYS A 64 -4.92 2.92 0.57
C LYS A 64 -5.68 3.22 -0.72
N ARG A 65 -6.93 3.66 -0.62
CA ARG A 65 -7.78 4.00 -1.77
C ARG A 65 -7.31 5.28 -2.46
N SER A 66 -6.84 6.25 -1.69
CA SER A 66 -6.37 7.55 -2.19
C SER A 66 -5.14 7.48 -3.08
N VAL A 67 -4.35 6.39 -3.01
CA VAL A 67 -3.12 6.25 -3.82
C VAL A 67 -3.48 6.12 -5.29
N ARG A 68 -3.21 7.18 -6.05
CA ARG A 68 -3.67 7.36 -7.43
C ARG A 68 -2.88 6.54 -8.42
N ASP A 69 -1.56 6.56 -8.32
CA ASP A 69 -0.63 5.95 -9.24
C ASP A 69 0.71 5.64 -8.56
N GLY A 70 1.68 5.15 -9.33
CA GLY A 70 2.99 4.83 -8.82
C GLY A 70 3.84 6.04 -8.43
N ARG A 71 3.62 7.23 -9.04
CA ARG A 71 4.30 8.46 -8.61
C ARG A 71 3.84 8.87 -7.21
N ASP A 72 2.53 8.88 -6.99
CA ASP A 72 1.92 9.16 -5.68
C ASP A 72 2.41 8.17 -4.62
N ALA A 73 2.45 6.87 -4.96
CA ALA A 73 3.01 5.84 -4.09
C ALA A 73 4.49 6.04 -3.78
N TYR A 74 5.29 6.47 -4.77
CA TYR A 74 6.70 6.79 -4.58
C TYR A 74 6.89 7.98 -3.64
N GLU A 75 6.15 9.07 -3.85
CA GLU A 75 6.26 10.31 -3.05
C GLU A 75 5.86 10.06 -1.60
N ARG A 76 4.80 9.28 -1.38
CA ARG A 76 4.27 8.95 -0.04
C ARG A 76 4.82 7.64 0.53
N ARG A 77 5.83 7.02 -0.09
CA ARG A 77 6.29 5.66 0.26
C ARG A 77 6.66 5.49 1.73
N SER A 78 7.26 6.51 2.36
CA SER A 78 7.65 6.45 3.78
C SER A 78 6.45 6.47 4.73
N GLU A 79 5.33 7.06 4.30
CA GLU A 79 4.06 7.07 5.04
C GLU A 79 3.28 5.77 4.78
N LEU A 80 3.19 5.35 3.52
CA LEU A 80 2.37 4.22 3.09
C LEU A 80 3.01 2.87 3.38
N PHE A 81 4.34 2.79 3.29
CA PHE A 81 5.12 1.55 3.35
C PHE A 81 6.34 1.65 4.28
N PRO A 82 6.17 2.04 5.56
CA PRO A 82 7.28 2.22 6.50
C PRO A 82 8.06 0.93 6.84
N ASP A 83 7.47 -0.24 6.55
CA ASP A 83 8.10 -1.54 6.77
C ASP A 83 8.65 -2.19 5.50
N LEU A 84 8.59 -1.46 4.38
CA LEU A 84 9.24 -1.84 3.13
C LEU A 84 10.51 -1.05 2.90
N GLU A 85 11.50 -1.75 2.37
CA GLU A 85 12.70 -1.13 1.81
C GLU A 85 12.71 -1.28 0.30
N TRP A 86 13.46 -0.41 -0.36
CA TRP A 86 13.39 -0.27 -1.80
C TRP A 86 14.79 -0.17 -2.39
N THR A 87 15.02 -0.91 -3.47
CA THR A 87 16.18 -0.67 -4.34
C THR A 87 15.86 0.49 -5.28
N GLU A 88 16.89 1.10 -5.87
CA GLU A 88 16.71 2.15 -6.88
C GLU A 88 15.91 1.65 -8.08
N THR A 89 16.17 0.42 -8.53
CA THR A 89 15.45 -0.22 -9.64
C THR A 89 13.94 -0.36 -9.35
N ALA A 90 13.56 -0.75 -8.13
CA ALA A 90 12.15 -0.83 -7.75
C ALA A 90 11.49 0.55 -7.70
N LEU A 91 12.19 1.56 -7.19
CA LEU A 91 11.67 2.94 -7.13
C LEU A 91 11.49 3.52 -8.53
N ASP A 92 12.43 3.27 -9.44
CA ASP A 92 12.31 3.72 -10.82
C ASP A 92 11.14 3.08 -11.53
N ALA A 93 10.95 1.76 -11.37
CA ALA A 93 9.77 1.08 -11.91
C ALA A 93 8.46 1.64 -11.33
N LEU A 94 8.42 1.90 -10.02
CA LEU A 94 7.24 2.46 -9.35
C LEU A 94 6.86 3.83 -9.95
N LYS A 95 7.82 4.73 -10.19
CA LYS A 95 7.57 6.06 -10.77
C LYS A 95 6.96 6.03 -12.18
N GLN A 96 7.13 4.93 -12.92
CA GLN A 96 6.65 4.79 -14.30
C GLN A 96 5.21 4.25 -14.40
N LEU A 97 4.60 3.84 -13.28
CA LEU A 97 3.23 3.33 -13.28
C LEU A 97 2.25 4.50 -13.23
N GLU A 98 1.55 4.73 -14.33
CA GLU A 98 0.51 5.76 -14.44
C GLU A 98 -0.83 5.29 -13.84
N ALA A 99 -1.75 6.22 -13.56
CA ALA A 99 -3.05 5.90 -12.96
C ALA A 99 -3.92 4.97 -13.82
N ASN A 100 -3.77 5.06 -15.15
CA ASN A 100 -4.46 4.22 -16.14
C ASN A 100 -3.66 2.96 -16.51
N ASP A 101 -2.48 2.74 -15.90
CA ASP A 101 -1.75 1.49 -16.08
C ASP A 101 -2.61 0.34 -15.54
N GLN A 102 -2.95 -0.60 -16.42
CA GLN A 102 -3.81 -1.72 -16.08
C GLN A 102 -3.28 -2.48 -14.85
N HIS A 103 -1.97 -2.57 -14.68
CA HIS A 103 -1.29 -3.34 -13.64
C HIS A 103 -1.27 -2.61 -12.30
N TRP A 104 -1.47 -1.29 -12.29
CA TRP A 104 -1.33 -0.46 -11.10
C TRP A 104 -2.17 -0.96 -9.92
N THR A 105 -3.46 -1.23 -10.15
CA THR A 105 -4.37 -1.71 -9.09
C THR A 105 -3.86 -2.99 -8.44
N HIS A 106 -3.27 -3.89 -9.22
CA HIS A 106 -2.74 -5.15 -8.72
C HIS A 106 -1.37 -4.98 -8.02
N ILE A 107 -0.49 -4.15 -8.56
CA ILE A 107 0.79 -3.80 -7.94
C ILE A 107 0.54 -3.13 -6.58
N LYS A 108 -0.34 -2.13 -6.53
CA LYS A 108 -0.78 -1.45 -5.30
C LYS A 108 -1.24 -2.45 -4.23
N ARG A 109 -2.11 -3.40 -4.61
CA ARG A 109 -2.58 -4.45 -3.70
C ARG A 109 -1.43 -5.28 -3.13
N HIS A 110 -0.48 -5.70 -3.97
CA HIS A 110 0.67 -6.50 -3.53
C HIS A 110 1.54 -5.70 -2.56
N LEU A 111 1.82 -4.43 -2.85
CA LEU A 111 2.62 -3.56 -1.97
C LEU A 111 1.98 -3.41 -0.58
N PHE A 112 0.66 -3.21 -0.50
CA PHE A 112 -0.03 -3.17 0.79
C PHE A 112 -0.03 -4.51 1.53
N GLN A 113 -0.07 -5.64 0.81
CA GLN A 113 0.06 -6.96 1.44
C GLN A 113 1.47 -7.22 1.95
N PHE A 114 2.51 -6.79 1.22
CA PHE A 114 3.89 -6.83 1.72
C PHE A 114 4.04 -5.95 2.96
N GLN A 115 3.50 -4.74 2.95
CA GLN A 115 3.54 -3.83 4.10
C GLN A 115 2.83 -4.42 5.32
N ALA A 116 1.63 -4.97 5.16
CA ALA A 116 0.89 -5.60 6.25
C ALA A 116 1.64 -6.81 6.84
N TYR A 117 2.27 -7.62 5.98
CA TYR A 117 3.10 -8.73 6.42
C TYR A 117 4.34 -8.25 7.17
N ALA A 118 5.10 -7.30 6.60
CA ALA A 118 6.32 -6.78 7.21
C ALA A 118 6.03 -6.11 8.57
N ALA A 119 4.94 -5.34 8.67
CA ALA A 119 4.52 -4.72 9.93
C ALA A 119 4.19 -5.73 11.05
N SER A 120 3.67 -6.92 10.69
CA SER A 120 3.32 -7.99 11.64
C SER A 120 4.45 -9.01 11.87
N TRP A 121 5.49 -8.99 11.05
CA TRP A 121 6.62 -9.90 11.16
C TRP A 121 7.63 -9.39 12.19
N GLN A 122 7.61 -9.98 13.38
CA GLN A 122 8.48 -9.55 14.49
C GLN A 122 9.54 -10.59 14.87
N THR A 123 9.31 -11.86 14.51
CA THR A 123 10.18 -12.98 14.87
C THR A 123 10.11 -14.10 13.85
N GLY A 124 11.14 -14.94 13.81
CA GLY A 124 11.15 -16.18 13.05
C GLY A 124 11.44 -15.99 11.56
N ALA A 125 11.50 -17.09 10.83
CA ALA A 125 11.78 -17.06 9.40
C ALA A 125 10.61 -16.52 8.58
N PHE A 126 10.90 -16.05 7.37
CA PHE A 126 9.89 -15.66 6.40
C PHE A 126 8.90 -16.79 6.13
N ASN A 127 7.61 -16.48 6.19
CA ASN A 127 6.53 -17.43 5.96
C ASN A 127 5.66 -16.96 4.80
N LYS A 128 5.90 -17.53 3.61
CA LYS A 128 5.11 -17.24 2.41
C LYS A 128 3.61 -17.48 2.57
N ASN A 129 3.18 -18.39 3.46
CA ASN A 129 1.77 -18.74 3.63
C ASN A 129 1.02 -17.69 4.46
N ALA A 130 1.73 -16.86 5.23
CA ALA A 130 1.15 -15.71 5.93
C ALA A 130 1.04 -14.48 5.01
N LEU A 131 1.74 -14.49 3.88
CA LEU A 131 1.56 -13.53 2.80
C LEU A 131 0.35 -13.98 1.97
N ASN A 132 -0.72 -13.19 1.90
CA ASN A 132 -1.92 -13.50 1.10
C ASN A 132 -1.68 -13.30 -0.42
N LEU A 133 -0.57 -13.84 -0.92
CA LEU A 133 -0.02 -13.66 -2.25
C LEU A 133 0.53 -14.98 -2.79
N VAL A 134 0.42 -15.18 -4.10
CA VAL A 134 1.08 -16.29 -4.77
C VAL A 134 2.57 -15.95 -4.93
N CYS A 135 3.38 -16.54 -4.07
CA CYS A 135 4.82 -16.33 -4.03
C CYS A 135 5.61 -17.63 -4.14
N SER A 136 6.71 -17.56 -4.87
CA SER A 136 7.67 -18.66 -5.01
C SER A 136 9.09 -18.10 -5.12
N PRO A 137 10.10 -18.85 -4.66
CA PRO A 137 11.46 -18.59 -5.05
C PRO A 137 11.69 -18.98 -6.52
N GLU A 138 12.74 -18.44 -7.11
CA GLU A 138 13.28 -18.88 -8.38
C GLU A 138 13.87 -20.28 -8.28
N SER A 139 13.88 -21.01 -9.40
CA SER A 139 14.51 -22.32 -9.48
C SER A 139 16.02 -22.20 -9.43
N GLU A 140 16.68 -23.25 -8.94
CA GLU A 140 18.15 -23.32 -8.91
C GLU A 140 18.75 -23.18 -10.32
N ALA A 141 18.15 -23.81 -11.33
CA ALA A 141 18.56 -23.68 -12.72
C ALA A 141 18.50 -22.23 -13.22
N THR A 142 17.42 -21.50 -12.90
CA THR A 142 17.31 -20.07 -13.25
C THR A 142 18.37 -19.24 -12.54
N ILE A 143 18.60 -19.47 -11.24
CA ILE A 143 19.61 -18.72 -10.49
C ILE A 143 21.01 -18.95 -11.04
N ASN A 144 21.36 -20.20 -11.39
CA ASN A 144 22.67 -20.52 -11.94
C ASN A 144 22.97 -19.78 -13.26
N LEU A 145 21.95 -19.50 -14.08
CA LEU A 145 22.10 -18.80 -15.35
C LEU A 145 21.91 -17.28 -15.23
N TYR A 146 20.99 -16.83 -14.38
CA TYR A 146 20.44 -15.47 -14.40
C TYR A 146 20.47 -14.77 -13.03
N ALA A 147 21.36 -15.19 -12.11
CA ALA A 147 21.52 -14.54 -10.80
C ALA A 147 21.76 -13.03 -10.90
N LYS A 148 22.54 -12.58 -11.90
CA LYS A 148 22.89 -11.17 -12.08
C LYS A 148 21.66 -10.28 -12.28
N GLU A 149 20.64 -10.76 -13.01
CA GLU A 149 19.39 -10.03 -13.27
C GLU A 149 18.51 -9.88 -12.03
N ARG A 150 18.81 -10.66 -10.99
CA ARG A 150 18.08 -10.70 -9.72
C ARG A 150 18.93 -10.18 -8.56
N THR A 151 20.10 -9.63 -8.86
CA THR A 151 21.00 -9.08 -7.84
C THR A 151 20.92 -7.56 -7.87
N TYR A 152 20.48 -6.98 -6.76
CA TYR A 152 20.26 -5.53 -6.66
C TYR A 152 21.02 -4.95 -5.47
N LYS A 153 21.49 -3.71 -5.64
CA LYS A 153 22.10 -2.94 -4.56
C LYS A 153 21.01 -2.45 -3.60
N CYS A 154 21.19 -2.73 -2.32
CA CYS A 154 20.27 -2.34 -1.26
C CYS A 154 20.68 -1.00 -0.62
N ALA A 155 19.84 -0.47 0.28
CA ALA A 155 20.05 0.82 0.93
C ALA A 155 21.30 0.87 1.85
N ASP A 156 21.79 -0.28 2.28
CA ASP A 156 23.02 -0.45 3.07
C ASP A 156 24.26 -0.71 2.19
N ASP A 157 24.18 -0.36 0.91
CA ASP A 157 25.20 -0.54 -0.12
C ASP A 157 25.57 -2.00 -0.47
N GLU A 158 24.93 -2.99 0.16
CA GLU A 158 25.16 -4.41 -0.12
C GLU A 158 24.37 -4.91 -1.32
N TYR A 159 24.98 -5.80 -2.11
CA TYR A 159 24.30 -6.48 -3.21
C TYR A 159 23.68 -7.78 -2.70
N ARG A 160 22.37 -7.93 -2.90
CA ARG A 160 21.62 -9.13 -2.49
C ARG A 160 20.95 -9.78 -3.67
N LEU A 161 20.82 -11.11 -3.62
CA LEU A 161 20.12 -11.92 -4.61
C LEU A 161 18.64 -12.06 -4.22
N PHE A 162 17.75 -11.53 -5.05
CA PHE A 162 16.30 -11.50 -4.86
C PHE A 162 15.68 -12.73 -5.53
N THR A 163 15.68 -13.85 -4.83
CA THR A 163 15.14 -15.12 -5.32
C THR A 163 13.62 -15.20 -5.24
N TRP A 164 12.99 -14.49 -4.30
CA TRP A 164 11.54 -14.51 -4.15
C TRP A 164 10.83 -13.57 -5.10
N HIS A 165 9.69 -14.00 -5.64
CA HIS A 165 8.81 -13.17 -6.43
C HIS A 165 7.33 -13.43 -6.11
N SER A 166 6.52 -12.38 -6.15
CA SER A 166 5.05 -12.50 -6.22
C SER A 166 4.58 -12.48 -7.67
N LYS A 167 3.53 -13.26 -7.96
CA LYS A 167 2.98 -13.40 -9.31
C LYS A 167 1.74 -12.53 -9.47
N LEU A 168 1.80 -11.63 -10.43
CA LEU A 168 0.67 -10.86 -10.92
C LEU A 168 0.22 -11.44 -12.28
N TYR A 169 -0.89 -10.93 -12.80
CA TYR A 169 -1.36 -11.28 -14.14
C TYR A 169 -0.43 -10.70 -15.22
N ASP A 170 -0.59 -11.15 -16.46
CA ASP A 170 0.20 -10.71 -17.63
C ASP A 170 1.73 -10.77 -17.40
N ALA A 171 2.16 -11.87 -16.75
CA ALA A 171 3.55 -12.13 -16.43
C ALA A 171 4.26 -11.04 -15.60
N ILE A 172 3.54 -10.13 -14.94
CA ILE A 172 4.16 -9.17 -14.02
C ILE A 172 4.61 -9.88 -12.74
N ARG A 173 5.78 -9.47 -12.25
CA ARG A 173 6.41 -9.97 -11.02
C ARG A 173 6.88 -8.81 -10.16
N ILE A 174 6.77 -9.00 -8.86
CA ILE A 174 7.49 -8.17 -7.88
C ILE A 174 8.53 -9.08 -7.23
N HIS A 175 9.82 -8.83 -7.50
CA HIS A 175 10.91 -9.52 -6.81
C HIS A 175 11.18 -8.84 -5.48
N PHE A 176 11.37 -9.65 -4.44
CA PHE A 176 11.60 -9.18 -3.09
C PHE A 176 12.62 -10.04 -2.35
N PHE A 177 13.23 -9.46 -1.32
CA PHE A 177 14.15 -10.11 -0.42
C PHE A 177 13.58 -10.02 1.01
N PRO A 178 13.22 -11.15 1.64
CA PRO A 178 12.82 -11.15 3.03
C PRO A 178 14.06 -11.10 3.93
N ASP A 179 14.32 -9.94 4.53
CA ASP A 179 15.41 -9.74 5.47
C ASP A 179 15.01 -10.22 6.85
N GLY A 180 15.36 -11.47 7.17
CA GLY A 180 15.05 -12.07 8.47
C GLY A 180 15.84 -11.49 9.65
N ALA A 181 16.92 -10.75 9.42
CA ALA A 181 17.66 -10.11 10.50
C ALA A 181 16.95 -8.83 10.97
N ARG A 182 16.36 -8.09 10.03
CA ARG A 182 15.64 -6.84 10.31
C ARG A 182 14.12 -6.99 10.32
N HIS A 183 13.63 -8.17 9.94
CA HIS A 183 12.21 -8.47 9.70
C HIS A 183 11.55 -7.46 8.74
N LYS A 184 12.27 -7.09 7.68
CA LYS A 184 11.80 -6.18 6.63
C LYS A 184 11.65 -6.92 5.30
N ILE A 185 10.79 -6.41 4.43
CA ILE A 185 10.72 -6.85 3.04
C ILE A 185 11.38 -5.79 2.17
N ILE A 186 12.43 -6.17 1.45
CA ILE A 186 13.09 -5.30 0.48
C ILE A 186 12.48 -5.59 -0.90
N ILE A 187 11.98 -4.58 -1.59
CA ILE A 187 11.46 -4.67 -2.96
C ILE A 187 12.60 -4.38 -3.92
N GLY A 188 12.92 -5.35 -4.79
CA GLY A 188 14.07 -5.30 -5.70
C GLY A 188 13.70 -4.92 -7.12
N TYR A 189 12.54 -5.37 -7.61
CA TYR A 189 12.10 -5.14 -8.98
C TYR A 189 10.58 -5.26 -9.09
N ILE A 190 9.98 -4.43 -9.94
CA ILE A 190 8.56 -4.47 -10.32
C ILE A 190 8.52 -4.41 -11.84
N GLY A 191 7.95 -5.42 -12.49
CA GLY A 191 7.83 -5.40 -13.94
C GLY A 191 7.60 -6.76 -14.55
N LYS A 192 7.87 -6.88 -15.85
CA LYS A 192 7.70 -8.13 -16.60
C LYS A 192 8.59 -9.25 -16.05
N HIS A 193 8.13 -10.47 -16.25
CA HIS A 193 8.89 -11.67 -15.91
C HIS A 193 10.28 -11.62 -16.54
N LEU A 194 11.31 -11.80 -15.71
CA LEU A 194 12.69 -11.86 -16.14
C LEU A 194 12.99 -13.20 -16.85
N PRO A 195 14.04 -13.28 -17.68
CA PRO A 195 14.50 -14.54 -18.26
C PRO A 195 14.67 -15.66 -17.22
N THR A 196 14.35 -16.89 -17.63
CA THR A 196 14.48 -18.11 -16.81
C THR A 196 15.11 -19.23 -17.61
N ALA A 197 15.65 -20.24 -16.92
CA ALA A 197 16.02 -21.48 -17.58
C ALA A 197 14.76 -22.12 -18.21
N THR A 198 14.87 -22.56 -19.46
CA THR A 198 13.86 -23.34 -20.19
C THR A 198 14.00 -24.82 -19.92
#